data_AF-A0A6B2CH83-F1
#
_entry.id   AF-A0A6B2CH83-F1
#
_cell.length_a   1.000
_cell.length_b   1.000
_cell.length_c   1.000
_cell.angle_alpha   90.00
_cell.angle_beta   90.00
_cell.angle_gamma   90.00
#
_symmetry.space_group_name_H-M   'P 1'
#
loop_
_entity.id
_entity.type
_entity.pdbx_description
1 polymer ?
#
loop_
_entity_poly.entity_id
_entity_poly.type
_entity_poly.pdbx_seq_one_letter_code
_entity_poly.pdbx_strand_id
1 'polypeptide(L)'
;MSINPPVAMVKSPRGGEVRPGRGFSIGEVKAVNLTVEEARLLGIPVDARRKTTWEWNIKALQEYLSKVVNVTDVSQLPLPAEAKRVAIKPKRGRAFRGLTPAGRRARGLLSIGLRETHKYKWRRKQRQRELRLRHEAVFRKGGA
;
A
#
# COMPACT_ATOMS: atom_id res chain seq x y z
N MET A 1 17.25 28.13 -12.85
CA MET A 1 17.45 26.67 -12.67
C MET A 1 16.18 26.10 -12.07
N SER A 2 15.71 24.92 -12.48
CA SER A 2 14.47 24.35 -11.91
C SER A 2 14.71 23.83 -10.48
N ILE A 3 13.84 24.18 -9.55
CA ILE A 3 13.93 23.76 -8.15
C ILE A 3 13.14 22.47 -7.98
N ASN A 4 13.85 21.35 -8.07
CA ASN A 4 13.23 20.04 -7.94
C ASN A 4 13.08 19.62 -6.47
N PRO A 5 11.98 18.94 -6.10
CA PRO A 5 11.77 18.44 -4.75
C PRO A 5 12.79 17.35 -4.41
N PRO A 6 13.24 17.27 -3.14
CA PRO A 6 14.16 16.23 -2.71
C PRO A 6 13.49 14.85 -2.78
N VAL A 7 14.30 13.80 -2.89
CA VAL A 7 13.82 12.41 -2.82
C VAL A 7 13.90 11.92 -1.37
N ALA A 8 12.81 11.34 -0.87
CA ALA A 8 12.78 10.78 0.47
C ALA A 8 13.68 9.53 0.57
N MET A 9 14.67 9.55 1.47
CA MET A 9 15.58 8.43 1.71
C MET A 9 15.03 7.52 2.81
N VAL A 10 14.99 6.21 2.56
CA VAL A 10 14.36 5.20 3.43
C VAL A 10 15.25 3.96 3.56
N LYS A 11 15.28 3.32 4.73
CA LYS A 11 15.99 2.06 4.94
C LYS A 11 15.25 0.85 4.33
N SER A 12 15.99 -0.07 3.72
CA SER A 12 15.49 -1.34 3.22
C SER A 12 15.08 -2.27 4.38
N PRO A 13 13.89 -2.90 4.35
CA PRO A 13 13.45 -3.77 5.45
C PRO A 13 14.35 -4.98 5.71
N ARG A 14 15.03 -5.49 4.68
CA ARG A 14 15.86 -6.70 4.78
C ARG A 14 17.34 -6.40 5.01
N GLY A 15 17.85 -5.34 4.38
CA GLY A 15 19.29 -5.02 4.37
C GLY A 15 19.68 -3.76 5.13
N GLY A 16 18.74 -2.96 5.62
CA GLY A 16 19.02 -1.70 6.32
C GLY A 16 19.61 -0.58 5.44
N GLU A 17 20.05 -0.91 4.22
CA GLU A 17 20.57 0.02 3.22
C GLU A 17 19.62 1.18 2.94
N VAL A 18 20.17 2.38 2.81
CA VAL A 18 19.41 3.58 2.49
C VAL A 18 19.17 3.63 0.98
N ARG A 19 17.91 3.78 0.60
CA ARG A 19 17.48 3.84 -0.81
C ARG A 19 16.45 4.95 -1.02
N PRO A 20 16.29 5.44 -2.26
CA PRO A 20 15.20 6.34 -2.59
C PRO A 20 13.85 5.63 -2.38
N GLY A 21 12.98 6.26 -1.60
CA GLY A 21 11.61 5.83 -1.35
C GLY A 21 10.61 6.36 -2.37
N ARG A 22 9.34 5.98 -2.21
CA ARG A 22 8.24 6.49 -3.03
C ARG A 22 7.92 7.97 -2.78
N GLY A 23 8.13 8.43 -1.55
CA GLY A 23 7.79 9.78 -1.10
C GLY A 23 7.96 9.95 0.41
N PHE A 24 7.76 11.18 0.88
CA PHE A 24 7.83 11.56 2.29
C PHE A 24 6.66 10.99 3.10
N SER A 25 6.94 10.66 4.36
CA SER A 25 5.95 10.16 5.32
C SER A 25 5.06 11.31 5.81
N ILE A 26 3.83 11.01 6.23
CA ILE A 26 2.94 12.02 6.84
C ILE A 26 3.61 12.67 8.06
N GLY A 27 4.36 11.90 8.85
CA GLY A 27 5.06 12.43 10.02
C GLY A 27 6.19 13.39 9.65
N GLU A 28 6.92 13.13 8.57
CA GLU A 28 8.00 13.99 8.09
C GLU A 28 7.44 15.32 7.56
N VAL A 29 6.33 15.27 6.80
CA VAL A 29 5.66 16.47 6.26
C VAL A 29 5.05 17.32 7.37
N LYS A 30 4.40 16.68 8.36
CA LYS A 30 3.86 17.38 9.54
C LYS A 30 4.95 18.01 10.40
N ALA A 31 6.12 17.40 10.51
CA ALA A 31 7.24 17.96 11.28
C ALA A 31 7.76 19.29 10.69
N VAL A 32 7.49 19.54 9.40
CA VAL A 32 7.83 20.80 8.72
C VAL A 32 6.61 21.75 8.64
N ASN A 33 5.54 21.46 9.39
CA ASN A 33 4.30 22.23 9.45
C ASN A 33 3.55 22.36 8.11
N LEU A 34 3.65 21.35 7.25
CA LEU A 34 2.85 21.27 6.02
C LEU A 34 1.70 20.28 6.17
N THR A 35 0.61 20.55 5.47
CA THR A 35 -0.43 19.55 5.20
C THR A 35 -0.04 18.67 4.01
N VAL A 36 -0.70 17.51 3.88
CA VAL A 36 -0.44 16.58 2.77
C VAL A 36 -0.80 17.21 1.42
N GLU A 37 -1.81 18.06 1.39
CA GLU A 37 -2.28 18.73 0.16
C GLU A 37 -1.31 19.84 -0.26
N GLU A 38 -0.91 20.71 0.67
CA GLU A 38 0.09 21.76 0.42
C GLU A 38 1.42 21.17 -0.05
N ALA A 39 1.90 20.10 0.60
CA ALA A 39 3.12 19.44 0.18
C ALA A 39 3.03 18.92 -1.27
N ARG A 40 1.90 18.34 -1.65
CA ARG A 40 1.69 17.90 -3.04
C ARG A 40 1.62 19.07 -4.00
N LEU A 41 1.01 20.18 -3.62
CA LEU A 41 0.94 21.39 -4.43
C LEU A 41 2.35 21.95 -4.72
N LEU A 42 3.24 21.89 -3.73
CA LEU A 42 4.66 22.25 -3.83
C LEU A 42 5.51 21.20 -4.59
N GLY A 43 4.89 20.18 -5.19
CA GLY A 43 5.60 19.14 -5.92
C GLY A 43 6.26 18.07 -5.05
N ILE A 44 6.08 18.10 -3.73
CA ILE A 44 6.69 17.12 -2.82
C ILE A 44 5.90 15.80 -2.88
N PRO A 45 6.53 14.67 -3.23
CA PRO A 45 5.83 13.39 -3.29
C PRO A 45 5.56 12.87 -1.87
N VAL A 46 4.29 12.65 -1.52
CA VAL A 46 3.88 12.16 -0.19
C VAL A 46 3.36 10.72 -0.24
N ASP A 47 3.96 9.82 0.54
CA ASP A 47 3.50 8.44 0.74
C ASP A 47 2.69 8.30 2.03
N ALA A 48 1.37 8.48 1.91
CA ALA A 48 0.43 8.45 3.03
C ALA A 48 0.39 7.12 3.83
N ARG A 49 0.99 6.05 3.31
CA ARG A 49 1.01 4.72 3.95
C ARG A 49 2.22 4.50 4.85
N ARG A 50 3.29 5.28 4.68
CA ARG A 50 4.52 5.12 5.46
C ARG A 50 4.35 5.79 6.83
N LYS A 51 4.74 5.08 7.90
CA LYS A 51 4.66 5.59 9.29
C LYS A 51 6.02 6.03 9.85
N THR A 52 7.12 5.51 9.31
CA THR A 52 8.48 5.84 9.74
C THR A 52 8.79 7.31 9.47
N THR A 53 9.54 7.93 10.38
CA THR A 53 10.04 9.30 10.26
C THR A 53 11.56 9.28 10.38
N TRP A 54 12.23 10.01 9.50
CA TRP A 54 13.69 10.12 9.51
C TRP A 54 14.14 11.58 9.53
N GLU A 55 15.10 11.90 10.38
CA GLU A 55 15.57 13.27 10.61
C GLU A 55 16.25 13.86 9.36
N TRP A 56 16.97 13.04 8.59
CA TRP A 56 17.61 13.49 7.35
C TRP A 56 16.58 13.93 6.29
N ASN A 57 15.41 13.31 6.27
CA ASN A 57 14.33 13.70 5.36
C ASN A 57 13.70 15.03 5.80
N ILE A 58 13.53 15.25 7.11
CA ILE A 58 13.02 16.52 7.65
C ILE A 58 13.97 17.67 7.31
N LYS A 59 15.29 17.46 7.49
CA LYS A 59 16.30 18.46 7.11
C LYS A 59 16.28 18.76 5.61
N ALA A 60 16.19 17.72 4.77
CA ALA A 60 16.10 17.91 3.31
C ALA A 60 14.84 18.70 2.89
N LEU A 61 13.71 18.48 3.57
CA LEU A 61 12.49 19.26 3.34
C LEU A 61 12.63 20.72 3.77
N GLN A 62 13.25 21.00 4.92
CA GLN A 62 13.52 22.37 5.38
C GLN A 62 14.43 23.13 4.40
N GLU A 63 15.51 22.48 3.95
CA GLU A 63 16.41 23.06 2.94
C GLU A 63 15.66 23.33 1.63
N TYR A 64 14.80 22.41 1.19
CA TYR A 64 13.97 22.62 0.01
C TYR A 64 13.03 23.81 0.15
N LEU A 65 12.35 23.95 1.31
CA LEU A 65 11.46 25.09 1.54
C LEU A 65 12.19 26.42 1.56
N SER A 66 13.39 26.49 2.14
CA SER A 66 14.20 27.72 2.07
C SER A 66 14.51 28.11 0.62
N LYS A 67 14.79 27.12 -0.26
CA LYS A 67 15.00 27.37 -1.69
C LYS A 67 13.74 27.86 -2.37
N VAL A 68 12.59 27.26 -2.06
CA VAL A 68 11.27 27.62 -2.63
C VAL A 68 10.84 29.04 -2.24
N VAL A 69 11.08 29.46 -1.00
CA VAL A 69 10.72 30.81 -0.52
C VAL A 69 11.55 31.90 -1.21
N ASN A 70 12.81 31.62 -1.53
CA ASN A 70 13.70 32.57 -2.18
C ASN A 70 13.46 32.74 -3.70
N VAL A 71 12.47 32.04 -4.26
CA VAL A 71 12.16 32.10 -5.68
C VAL A 71 11.35 33.36 -6.00
N THR A 72 11.87 34.18 -6.91
CA THR A 72 11.16 35.33 -7.47
C THR A 72 10.27 34.96 -8.65
N ASP A 73 10.69 33.98 -9.46
CA ASP A 73 10.03 33.60 -10.70
C ASP A 73 9.25 32.29 -10.56
N VAL A 74 7.93 32.35 -10.70
CA VAL A 74 7.01 31.20 -10.55
C VAL A 74 7.33 30.05 -11.51
N SER A 75 7.97 30.34 -12.66
CA SER A 75 8.36 29.35 -13.67
C SER A 75 9.39 28.33 -13.20
N GLN A 76 10.09 28.60 -12.09
CA GLN A 76 11.16 27.74 -11.56
C GLN A 76 10.62 26.62 -10.65
N LEU A 77 9.33 26.68 -10.29
CA LEU A 77 8.68 25.72 -9.41
C LEU A 77 8.32 24.41 -10.15
N PRO A 78 8.37 23.26 -9.46
CA PRO A 78 7.99 21.99 -10.05
C PRO A 78 6.47 21.88 -10.21
N LEU A 79 6.04 20.97 -11.09
CA LEU A 79 4.63 20.61 -11.18
C LEU A 79 4.14 19.94 -9.89
N PRO A 80 2.86 20.11 -9.51
CA PRO A 80 2.27 19.47 -8.35
C PRO A 80 2.40 17.94 -8.39
N ALA A 81 2.75 17.33 -7.26
CA ALA A 81 2.82 15.88 -7.06
C ALA A 81 1.44 15.30 -6.71
N GLU A 82 0.42 15.70 -7.46
CA GLU A 82 -0.94 15.20 -7.27
C GLU A 82 -1.07 13.72 -7.59
N ALA A 83 -2.05 13.08 -6.95
CA ALA A 83 -2.37 11.69 -7.25
C ALA A 83 -2.93 11.59 -8.67
N LYS A 84 -2.25 10.81 -9.53
CA LYS A 84 -2.77 10.49 -10.87
C LYS A 84 -4.16 9.87 -10.74
N ARG A 85 -5.19 10.56 -11.22
CA ARG A 85 -6.54 9.98 -11.35
C ARG A 85 -6.49 8.94 -12.46
N VAL A 86 -6.40 7.67 -12.09
CA VAL A 86 -6.42 6.58 -13.07
C VAL A 86 -7.86 6.36 -13.52
N ALA A 87 -8.18 6.78 -14.75
CA ALA A 87 -9.39 6.34 -15.42
C ALA A 87 -9.27 4.84 -15.71
N ILE A 88 -9.95 4.00 -14.92
CA ILE A 88 -9.98 2.56 -15.16
C ILE A 88 -10.74 2.32 -16.46
N LYS A 89 -10.05 1.75 -17.47
CA LYS A 89 -10.70 1.40 -18.74
C LYS A 89 -11.90 0.49 -18.48
N PRO A 90 -13.03 0.67 -19.20
CA PRO A 90 -14.17 -0.22 -19.07
C PRO A 90 -13.76 -1.67 -19.39
N LYS A 91 -14.39 -2.63 -18.72
CA LYS A 91 -14.14 -4.06 -18.96
C LYS A 91 -14.63 -4.44 -20.37
N ARG A 92 -13.72 -4.57 -21.33
CA ARG A 92 -14.01 -5.03 -22.71
C ARG A 92 -13.97 -6.57 -22.81
N GLY A 93 -14.70 -7.16 -23.77
CA GLY A 93 -14.74 -8.61 -24.05
C GLY A 93 -16.01 -9.33 -23.61
N ARG A 94 -15.98 -10.68 -23.49
CA ARG A 94 -17.14 -11.53 -23.06
C ARG A 94 -17.89 -10.88 -21.90
N ALA A 95 -19.23 -10.81 -21.94
CA ALA A 95 -20.10 -10.12 -20.97
C ALA A 95 -19.44 -9.89 -19.58
N PHE A 96 -18.95 -8.67 -19.35
CA PHE A 96 -18.25 -8.25 -18.13
C PHE A 96 -17.09 -9.17 -17.68
N ARG A 97 -16.27 -9.69 -18.60
CA ARG A 97 -15.22 -10.71 -18.36
C ARG A 97 -15.76 -12.00 -17.72
N GLY A 98 -17.00 -12.37 -18.02
CA GLY A 98 -17.68 -13.52 -17.40
C GLY A 98 -18.08 -13.30 -15.94
N LEU A 99 -18.22 -12.04 -15.50
CA LEU A 99 -18.70 -11.69 -14.15
C LEU A 99 -20.23 -11.73 -14.01
N THR A 100 -20.95 -11.98 -15.11
CA THR A 100 -22.38 -12.30 -15.06
C THR A 100 -22.65 -13.49 -14.13
N PRO A 101 -23.84 -13.62 -13.52
CA PRO A 101 -24.18 -14.78 -12.70
C PRO A 101 -23.92 -16.12 -13.38
N ALA A 102 -24.28 -16.25 -14.66
CA ALA A 102 -23.99 -17.44 -15.47
C ALA A 102 -22.48 -17.67 -15.67
N GLY A 103 -21.71 -16.62 -15.96
CA GLY A 103 -20.26 -16.72 -16.11
C GLY A 103 -19.51 -17.04 -14.81
N ARG A 104 -20.01 -16.56 -13.66
CA ARG A 104 -19.50 -16.95 -12.33
C ARG A 104 -19.82 -18.41 -12.01
N ARG A 105 -20.98 -18.91 -12.45
CA ARG A 105 -21.38 -20.32 -12.30
C ARG A 105 -20.51 -21.24 -13.15
N ALA A 106 -20.36 -20.94 -14.44
CA ALA A 106 -19.55 -21.73 -15.37
C ALA A 106 -18.07 -21.85 -14.96
N ARG A 107 -17.50 -20.79 -14.37
CA ARG A 107 -16.13 -20.80 -13.84
C ARG A 107 -15.99 -21.47 -12.47
N GLY A 108 -17.07 -22.00 -11.91
CA GLY A 108 -17.06 -22.63 -10.59
C GLY A 108 -16.89 -21.66 -9.41
N LEU A 109 -16.87 -20.34 -9.63
CA LEU A 109 -16.69 -19.35 -8.56
C LEU A 109 -17.84 -19.40 -7.53
N LEU A 110 -19.05 -19.73 -7.98
CA LEU A 110 -20.21 -19.94 -7.10
C LEU A 110 -20.13 -21.26 -6.31
N SER A 111 -19.59 -22.32 -6.92
CA SER A 111 -19.46 -23.65 -6.30
C SER A 111 -18.30 -23.71 -5.29
N ILE A 112 -17.15 -23.18 -5.69
CA ILE A 112 -15.94 -23.08 -4.86
C ILE A 112 -16.21 -22.14 -3.69
N GLY A 113 -16.87 -21.00 -3.95
CA GLY A 113 -17.27 -20.03 -2.93
C GLY A 113 -16.13 -19.71 -1.97
N LEU A 114 -16.36 -20.00 -0.67
CA LEU A 114 -15.36 -19.81 0.38
C LEU A 114 -14.58 -21.08 0.74
N ARG A 115 -14.85 -22.22 0.10
CA ARG A 115 -14.31 -23.54 0.50
C ARG A 115 -12.78 -23.60 0.47
N GLU A 116 -12.16 -22.85 -0.44
CA GLU A 116 -10.70 -22.77 -0.55
C GLU A 116 -10.04 -21.76 0.39
N THR A 117 -10.82 -20.88 1.02
CA THR A 117 -10.27 -19.86 1.93
C THR A 117 -9.69 -20.48 3.20
N HIS A 118 -8.57 -19.92 3.70
CA HIS A 118 -8.00 -20.33 4.98
C HIS A 118 -9.02 -20.25 6.12
N LYS A 119 -9.89 -19.23 6.12
CA LYS A 119 -10.97 -19.07 7.10
C LYS A 119 -11.94 -20.25 7.11
N TYR A 120 -12.36 -20.76 5.95
CA TYR A 120 -13.22 -21.94 5.86
C TYR A 120 -12.49 -23.21 6.28
N LYS A 121 -11.24 -23.41 5.82
CA LYS A 121 -10.42 -24.58 6.16
C LYS A 121 -10.16 -24.66 7.67
N TRP A 122 -9.81 -23.55 8.31
CA TRP A 122 -9.60 -23.48 9.76
C TRP A 122 -10.87 -23.72 10.55
N ARG A 123 -12.00 -23.07 10.19
CA ARG A 123 -13.30 -23.33 10.85
C ARG A 123 -13.75 -24.77 10.69
N ARG A 124 -13.57 -25.35 9.50
CA ARG A 124 -13.84 -26.77 9.24
C ARG A 124 -12.98 -27.67 10.14
N LYS A 125 -11.70 -27.34 10.32
CA LYS A 125 -10.79 -28.08 11.22
C LYS A 125 -11.14 -27.92 12.70
N GLN A 126 -11.50 -26.72 13.15
CA GLN A 126 -11.98 -26.48 14.52
C GLN A 126 -13.24 -27.32 14.81
N ARG A 127 -14.22 -27.31 13.90
CA ARG A 127 -15.42 -28.15 14.02
C ARG A 127 -15.10 -29.66 14.03
N GLN A 128 -14.13 -30.11 13.22
CA GLN A 128 -13.68 -31.51 13.24
C GLN A 128 -13.04 -31.90 14.58
N ARG A 129 -12.30 -30.97 15.22
CA ARG A 129 -11.71 -31.14 16.56
C ARG A 129 -12.75 -31.19 17.66
N GLU A 130 -13.68 -30.23 17.68
CA GLU A 130 -14.79 -30.16 18.63
C GLU A 130 -15.65 -31.43 18.58
N LEU A 131 -15.94 -31.92 17.37
CA LEU A 131 -16.71 -33.15 17.14
C LEU A 131 -15.88 -34.43 17.22
N ARG A 132 -14.56 -34.34 17.46
CA ARG A 132 -13.60 -35.46 17.46
C ARG A 132 -13.75 -36.41 16.26
N LEU A 133 -13.82 -35.87 15.03
CA LEU A 133 -13.92 -36.68 13.80
C LEU A 133 -12.51 -36.99 13.22
N ARG A 134 -12.24 -38.25 12.85
CA ARG A 134 -10.96 -38.80 12.29
C ARG A 134 -9.82 -39.03 13.31
N HIS A 135 -8.55 -39.04 12.86
CA HIS A 135 -7.29 -39.34 13.58
C HIS A 135 -7.04 -38.52 14.87
N GLU A 136 -7.88 -37.56 15.22
CA GLU A 136 -7.87 -36.86 16.51
C GLU A 136 -8.78 -37.56 17.56
N ALA A 137 -9.72 -38.43 17.14
CA ALA A 137 -10.53 -39.30 18.01
C ALA A 137 -9.70 -40.44 18.64
N VAL A 138 -8.66 -40.88 17.93
CA VAL A 138 -7.74 -41.92 18.38
C VAL A 138 -6.34 -41.33 18.38
N PHE A 139 -6.06 -40.49 19.37
CA PHE A 139 -4.67 -40.26 19.76
C PHE A 139 -4.20 -41.51 20.52
N ARG A 140 -3.88 -42.61 19.81
CA ARG A 140 -2.98 -43.63 20.37
C ARG A 140 -1.60 -43.00 20.44
N LYS A 141 -1.35 -42.27 21.52
CA LYS A 141 -0.01 -42.24 22.10
C LYS A 141 0.30 -43.71 22.40
N GLY A 142 1.40 -44.24 21.89
CA GLY A 142 1.73 -45.67 21.97
C GLY A 142 1.30 -46.33 23.28
N GLY A 143 0.65 -47.49 23.17
CA GLY A 143 0.15 -48.24 24.32
C GLY A 143 -0.53 -49.54 23.87
N ALA A 144 0.11 -50.65 24.25
CA ALA A 144 -0.07 -52.06 23.86
C ALA A 144 0.18 -52.37 22.38
#